data_AF-A0A1Q5SQ70-F1
#
_entry.id   AF-A0A1Q5SQ70-F1
#
_cell.length_a   1.000
_cell.length_b   1.000
_cell.length_c   1.000
_cell.angle_alpha   90.00
_cell.angle_beta   90.00
_cell.angle_gamma   90.00
#
_symmetry.space_group_name_H-M   'P 1'
#
loop_
_entity.id
_entity.type
_entity.pdbx_description
1 polymer ?
#
loop_
_entity_poly.entity_id
_entity_poly.type
_entity_poly.pdbx_seq_one_letter_code
_entity_poly.pdbx_strand_id
1 'polypeptide(L)' 'MDKLVVKLLVLHAFIAEQRNEYAKMETEDVVEQAFAEGIVAACEFFEEALEHMIEYR' A
#
# COMPACT_ATOMS: atom_id res chain seq x y z
N MET A 1 11.82 12.29 -16.54
CA MET A 1 11.22 11.99 -15.23
C MET A 1 12.34 11.91 -14.21
N ASP A 2 12.27 12.66 -13.11
CA ASP A 2 13.29 12.61 -12.06
C ASP A 2 13.42 11.16 -11.54
N LYS A 3 14.65 10.68 -11.30
CA LYS A 3 14.91 9.33 -10.77
C LYS A 3 14.15 9.08 -9.47
N LEU A 4 13.85 10.13 -8.69
CA LEU A 4 13.02 10.00 -7.50
C LEU A 4 11.56 9.68 -7.84
N VAL A 5 10.95 10.38 -8.81
CA VAL A 5 9.55 10.14 -9.22
C VAL A 5 9.37 8.70 -9.68
N VAL A 6 10.29 8.17 -10.48
CA VAL A 6 10.25 6.76 -10.91
C VAL A 6 10.30 5.81 -9.71
N LYS A 7 11.15 6.07 -8.71
CA LYS A 7 11.22 5.24 -7.50
C LYS A 7 9.94 5.32 -6.66
N LEU A 8 9.34 6.50 -6.55
CA LEU A 8 8.07 6.69 -5.82
C LEU A 8 6.92 5.95 -6.53
N LEU A 9 6.85 6.00 -7.86
CA LEU A 9 5.86 5.27 -8.64
C LEU A 9 6.01 3.74 -8.50
N VAL A 10 7.25 3.24 -8.52
CA VAL A 10 7.51 1.80 -8.28
C VAL A 10 7.08 1.39 -6.88
N LEU A 11 7.39 2.21 -5.86
CA LEU A 11 6.97 1.95 -4.49
C LEU A 11 5.43 1.98 -4.37
N HIS A 12 4.77 2.95 -4.99
CA HIS A 12 3.31 3.05 -5.00
C HIS A 12 2.66 1.81 -5.63
N ALA A 13 3.18 1.35 -6.78
CA ALA A 13 2.69 0.13 -7.43
C ALA A 13 2.85 -1.11 -6.54
N PHE A 14 3.99 -1.25 -5.87
CA PHE A 14 4.24 -2.36 -4.93
C PHE A 14 3.27 -2.34 -3.74
N ILE A 15 3.03 -1.17 -3.15
CA ILE A 15 2.11 -1.04 -2.00
C ILE A 15 0.67 -1.36 -2.41
N ALA A 16 0.23 -0.86 -3.57
CA ALA A 16 -1.08 -1.17 -4.11
C ALA A 16 -1.28 -2.66 -4.41
N GLU A 17 -0.24 -3.35 -4.86
CA GLU A 17 -0.25 -4.80 -5.04
C GLU A 17 -0.45 -5.52 -3.70
N GLN A 18 0.34 -5.17 -2.68
CA GLN A 18 0.20 -5.76 -1.34
C GLN A 18 -1.18 -5.52 -0.73
N ARG A 19 -1.71 -4.30 -0.81
CA ARG A 19 -3.07 -4.00 -0.35
C ARG A 19 -4.09 -4.93 -1.01
N ASN A 20 -4.01 -5.11 -2.32
CA ASN A 20 -4.94 -5.94 -3.07
C ASN A 20 -4.83 -7.43 -2.76
N GLU A 21 -3.63 -7.91 -2.43
CA GLU A 21 -3.41 -9.30 -1.99
C GLU A 21 -4.04 -9.54 -0.62
N TYR A 22 -3.76 -8.69 0.37
CA TYR A 22 -4.27 -8.85 1.72
C TYR A 22 -5.77 -8.55 1.83
N ALA A 23 -6.32 -7.62 1.05
CA ALA A 23 -7.75 -7.34 1.04
C ALA A 23 -8.62 -8.49 0.48
N LYS A 24 -8.01 -9.43 -0.26
CA LYS A 24 -8.68 -10.65 -0.76
C LYS A 24 -8.49 -11.85 0.16
N MET A 25 -7.73 -11.69 1.25
CA MET A 25 -7.49 -12.77 2.18
C MET A 25 -8.77 -13.03 2.98
N GLU A 26 -9.28 -14.24 2.87
CA GLU A 26 -10.41 -14.73 3.67
C GLU A 26 -9.89 -15.88 4.54
N THR A 27 -9.99 -15.72 5.87
CA THR A 27 -9.57 -16.71 6.86
C THR A 27 -10.54 -16.73 8.04
N GLU A 28 -10.73 -17.91 8.63
CA GLU A 28 -11.53 -18.07 9.86
C GLU A 28 -10.71 -17.75 11.12
N ASP A 29 -9.39 -17.59 10.99
CA ASP A 29 -8.51 -17.19 12.08
C ASP A 29 -8.58 -15.67 12.31
N VAL A 30 -9.09 -15.29 13.48
CA VAL A 30 -9.27 -13.90 13.90
C VAL A 30 -7.94 -13.13 13.94
N VAL A 31 -6.84 -13.79 14.30
CA VAL A 31 -5.52 -13.15 14.37
C VAL A 31 -4.98 -12.88 12.98
N GLU A 32 -5.11 -13.83 12.05
CA GLU A 32 -4.71 -13.64 10.66
C GLU A 32 -5.56 -12.57 9.97
N GLN A 33 -6.87 -12.55 10.23
CA GLN A 33 -7.78 -11.54 9.70
C GLN A 33 -7.38 -10.14 10.18
N ALA A 34 -7.14 -9.97 11.49
CA ALA A 34 -6.71 -8.69 12.05
C ALA A 34 -5.34 -8.24 11.51
N PHE A 35 -4.45 -9.18 11.24
CA PHE A 35 -3.17 -8.89 10.60
C PHE A 35 -3.36 -8.39 9.16
N ALA A 36 -4.19 -9.07 8.36
CA ALA A 36 -4.50 -8.66 6.99
C ALA A 36 -5.12 -7.25 6.94
N GLU A 37 -6.07 -6.97 7.83
CA GLU A 37 -6.68 -5.63 7.99
C GLU A 37 -5.63 -4.56 8.34
N GLY A 38 -4.68 -4.88 9.23
CA GLY A 38 -3.57 -4.00 9.58
C GLY A 38 -2.65 -3.69 8.40
N ILE A 39 -2.36 -4.68 7.55
CA ILE A 39 -1.57 -4.47 6.33
C ILE A 39 -2.33 -3.59 5.33
N VAL A 40 -3.63 -3.82 5.14
CA VAL A 40 -4.46 -2.99 4.26
C VAL A 40 -4.44 -1.53 4.71
N ALA A 41 -4.68 -1.25 5.99
CA ALA A 41 -4.66 0.10 6.54
C ALA A 41 -3.30 0.79 6.40
N ALA A 42 -2.20 0.05 6.61
CA ALA A 42 -0.85 0.57 6.40
C ALA A 42 -0.61 0.93 4.92
N CYS A 43 -1.06 0.09 3.99
CA CYS A 43 -0.90 0.35 2.57
C CYS A 43 -1.70 1.59 2.13
N GLU A 44 -2.94 1.75 2.58
CA GLU A 44 -3.76 2.94 2.29
C GLU A 44 -3.08 4.23 2.77
N PHE A 45 -2.53 4.23 3.98
CA PHE A 45 -1.75 5.36 4.49
C PHE A 45 -0.56 5.72 3.60
N PHE A 46 0.21 4.71 3.16
CA PHE A 46 1.38 4.97 2.33
C PHE A 46 1.03 5.39 0.90
N GLU A 47 -0.05 4.87 0.32
CA GLU A 47 -0.53 5.34 -0.99
C GLU A 47 -0.82 6.85 -0.95
N GLU A 48 -1.62 7.30 0.03
CA GLU A 48 -1.94 8.73 0.21
C GLU A 48 -0.68 9.58 0.47
N ALA A 49 0.25 9.10 1.31
CA ALA A 49 1.51 9.79 1.55
C ALA A 49 2.36 9.93 0.27
N LEU A 50 2.40 8.89 -0.57
CA LEU A 50 3.16 8.90 -1.82
C LEU A 50 2.51 9.78 -2.88
N GLU A 51 1.19 9.78 -2.99
CA GLU A 51 0.43 10.69 -3.84
C GLU A 51 0.75 12.15 -3.47
N HIS A 52 0.69 12.50 -2.18
CA HIS A 52 1.09 13.84 -1.72
C HIS A 52 2.55 14.18 -2.07
N MET A 53 3.49 13.24 -1.93
CA MET A 53 4.89 13.49 -2.30
C MET A 53 5.10 13.69 -3.81
N ILE A 54 4.24 13.10 -4.65
CA ILE A 54 4.28 13.24 -6.11
C ILE A 54 3.62 14.54 -6.56
N GLU A 55 2.46 14.89 -5.98
CA GLU A 55 1.68 16.08 -6.34
C GLU A 55 2.33 17.40 -5.90
N TYR A 56 3.01 17.41 -4.75
CA TYR A 56 3.65 18.61 -4.20
C TYR A 56 5.08 18.86 -4.74
N ARG A 57 5.43 18.29 -5.90
CA ARG A 57 6.80 18.29 -6.44
C ARG A 57 7.00 19.15 -7.69
#